data_AF-A0A0Q4GW56-F1
#
_entry.id   AF-A0A0Q4GW56-F1
#
_cell.length_a   1.000
_cell.length_b   1.000
_cell.length_c   1.000
_cell.angle_alpha   90.00
_cell.angle_beta   90.00
_cell.angle_gamma   90.00
#
_symmetry.space_group_name_H-M   'P 1'
#
loop_
_entity.id
_entity.type
_entity.pdbx_description
1 polymer ?
#
loop_
_entity_poly.entity_id
_entity_poly.type
_entity_poly.pdbx_seq_one_letter_code
_entity_poly.pdbx_strand_id
1 'polypeptide(L)'
;MKKTVTLFTLFCTIILFASSCKKAELATEGSTDDGNTKKPTKLATTNSIITQTRNLAIVYFIPSDLDTLPNWKKRLSDVMIYAQGWYSNAMNNAGYGPKTFGLKQDGTTGNAEIVLIRAANPKASYGTNGSAYTTEINAYFAAHPTLKTSNHVLILVPAFGYDNNTTEGPQPLEGVQPFYGYGKYCFANDNPYMDMALKGVLNPGRNNFAKWVGGMMHELGHAFNAPHDRQWASQNIYANGTNTNYKEPIMALSNYYLEVRPTFVTDAEAAIFNACEVFNNDTKTYYGAVTSKINKIYANYDSGLGAIVVSGKFTSTGTVNKVLYYNDPNVNNEGTGTNKDYNAITWASSVIGTDSFRVVMPIAELAVKTNGIPYELKVKLVHNNGVINETIYPYTFNNGIPVLDFSTRPELSKTGWTIAGFSSQETAAAGKAVDAIDGLPSTFWHSRWSSNAATYPHFITVDLGSVKTVNGGLSLTQRENASRAIKDFELLISNDGTTFTSVFSKQAANGDGVQYFGFSSPKTFRYFKIIASNSWDGTQNAALAELGLY
;
A
#
# COMPACT_ATOMS: atom_id res chain seq x y z
N MET A 1 37.21 54.48 -57.69
CA MET A 1 37.02 55.88 -58.13
C MET A 1 35.66 56.35 -57.60
N LYS A 2 35.48 57.66 -57.32
CA LYS A 2 34.36 58.26 -56.55
C LYS A 2 32.95 57.83 -57.00
N LYS A 3 32.02 57.64 -56.04
CA LYS A 3 30.94 58.62 -55.75
C LYS A 3 30.19 58.30 -54.44
N THR A 4 29.92 59.36 -53.68
CA THR A 4 29.14 59.37 -52.43
C THR A 4 27.84 60.14 -52.70
N VAL A 5 26.67 59.64 -52.29
CA VAL A 5 25.41 60.41 -52.17
C VAL A 5 24.55 59.86 -51.01
N THR A 6 23.86 60.75 -50.30
CA THR A 6 22.92 60.53 -49.17
C THR A 6 21.50 61.05 -49.54
N LEU A 7 20.41 60.88 -48.77
CA LEU A 7 20.19 60.64 -47.34
C LEU A 7 18.76 60.03 -47.09
N PHE A 8 18.40 59.82 -45.82
CA PHE A 8 17.02 59.75 -45.26
C PHE A 8 16.09 58.51 -45.44
N THR A 9 16.20 57.58 -44.47
CA THR A 9 15.17 57.20 -43.46
C THR A 9 13.72 56.81 -43.82
N LEU A 10 13.30 55.58 -43.46
CA LEU A 10 12.17 55.34 -42.53
C LEU A 10 12.26 53.96 -41.83
N PHE A 11 11.50 53.77 -40.74
CA PHE A 11 11.63 52.73 -39.71
C PHE A 11 10.66 51.53 -39.87
N CYS A 12 10.79 50.55 -38.96
CA CYS A 12 9.86 49.44 -38.63
C CYS A 12 9.94 48.13 -39.44
N THR A 13 10.78 47.20 -38.96
CA THR A 13 10.80 45.78 -39.35
C THR A 13 9.93 44.90 -38.47
N ILE A 14 8.88 44.33 -39.10
CA ILE A 14 8.36 42.96 -39.01
C ILE A 14 8.61 42.16 -37.70
N ILE A 15 7.51 41.81 -37.03
CA ILE A 15 7.44 40.77 -35.99
C ILE A 15 7.18 39.42 -36.66
N LEU A 16 7.97 38.38 -36.34
CA LEU A 16 7.60 36.98 -36.54
C LEU A 16 8.26 36.11 -35.46
N PHE A 17 7.44 35.41 -34.67
CA PHE A 17 7.90 34.55 -33.58
C PHE A 17 8.38 33.19 -34.11
N ALA A 18 9.61 32.82 -33.80
CA ALA A 18 10.06 31.43 -33.77
C ALA A 18 11.13 31.29 -32.67
N SER A 19 10.92 30.37 -31.72
CA SER A 19 11.92 30.08 -30.68
C SER A 19 11.97 28.58 -30.44
N SER A 20 12.93 27.94 -31.11
CA SER A 20 13.30 26.54 -30.90
C SER A 20 14.24 26.41 -29.69
N CYS A 21 14.21 25.28 -29.02
CA CYS A 21 14.98 25.02 -27.82
C CYS A 21 16.50 25.03 -28.07
N LYS A 22 17.26 25.66 -27.16
CA LYS A 22 18.68 25.36 -26.92
C LYS A 22 18.95 25.25 -25.42
N LYS A 23 19.88 24.35 -25.07
CA LYS A 23 20.34 24.12 -23.69
C LYS A 23 20.96 25.40 -23.11
N ALA A 24 20.75 25.63 -21.81
CA ALA A 24 21.51 26.63 -21.07
C ALA A 24 22.90 26.08 -20.70
N GLU A 25 23.94 26.85 -21.01
CA GLU A 25 25.30 26.63 -20.52
C GLU A 25 25.48 27.27 -19.14
N LEU A 26 26.41 26.74 -18.34
CA LEU A 26 26.73 27.26 -17.01
C LEU A 26 27.70 28.45 -17.13
N ALA A 27 27.37 29.57 -16.47
CA ALA A 27 28.26 30.72 -16.41
C ALA A 27 29.41 30.50 -15.42
N THR A 28 30.62 30.84 -15.84
CA THR A 28 31.82 30.91 -14.99
C THR A 28 32.07 32.37 -14.58
N GLU A 29 32.18 32.65 -13.29
CA GLU A 29 32.65 33.96 -12.80
C GLU A 29 33.81 33.84 -11.79
N GLY A 30 34.87 34.61 -12.08
CA GLY A 30 35.43 35.58 -11.14
C GLY A 30 36.03 35.06 -9.82
N SER A 31 37.28 34.61 -9.87
CA SER A 31 38.12 34.52 -8.67
C SER A 31 38.47 35.92 -8.12
N THR A 32 37.91 36.29 -6.98
CA THR A 32 38.54 37.23 -6.03
C THR A 32 38.58 36.60 -4.65
N ASP A 33 39.76 36.59 -4.05
CA ASP A 33 40.08 35.87 -2.82
C ASP A 33 39.95 36.81 -1.62
N ASP A 34 38.82 36.72 -0.91
CA ASP A 34 38.65 37.30 0.42
C ASP A 34 38.49 36.15 1.44
N GLY A 35 39.56 35.92 2.21
CA GLY A 35 39.74 34.76 3.08
C GLY A 35 38.83 34.74 4.31
N ASN A 36 37.54 34.49 4.14
CA ASN A 36 36.64 34.09 5.22
C ASN A 36 35.53 33.13 4.77
N THR A 37 35.92 32.02 4.14
CA THR A 37 34.99 30.94 3.83
C THR A 37 34.54 30.22 5.11
N LYS A 38 33.34 30.56 5.59
CA LYS A 38 32.59 29.65 6.45
C LYS A 38 32.44 28.33 5.70
N LYS A 39 33.20 27.31 6.13
CA LYS A 39 33.01 25.92 5.70
C LYS A 39 31.51 25.58 5.72
N PRO A 40 31.00 24.78 4.76
CA PRO A 40 29.64 24.25 4.88
C PRO A 40 29.56 23.56 6.24
N THR A 41 28.66 24.05 7.10
CA THR A 41 28.54 23.57 8.47
C THR A 41 28.08 22.12 8.38
N LYS A 42 29.02 21.18 8.54
CA LYS A 42 28.72 19.78 8.84
C LYS A 42 27.76 19.81 10.01
N LEU A 43 26.48 19.50 9.78
CA LEU A 43 25.48 19.54 10.85
C LEU A 43 26.02 18.69 11.99
N ALA A 44 26.21 19.32 13.16
CA ALA A 44 26.56 18.57 14.35
C ALA A 44 25.36 17.67 14.64
N THR A 45 25.52 16.36 14.43
CA THR A 45 24.61 15.36 14.96
C THR A 45 24.74 15.39 16.47
N THR A 46 24.00 16.29 17.10
CA THR A 46 23.78 16.26 18.55
C THR A 46 23.04 14.96 18.84
N ASN A 47 23.65 14.10 19.65
CA ASN A 47 23.05 12.84 20.11
C ASN A 47 21.94 13.09 21.15
N SER A 48 21.05 14.02 20.86
CA SER A 48 19.93 14.47 21.69
C SER A 48 18.66 13.76 21.24
N ILE A 49 17.99 13.11 22.19
CA ILE A 49 16.71 12.45 21.99
C ILE A 49 15.67 13.46 21.51
N ILE A 50 14.98 13.15 20.42
CA ILE A 50 13.81 13.91 19.95
C ILE A 50 12.57 13.39 20.68
N THR A 51 12.11 14.14 21.67
CA THR A 51 10.86 13.88 22.39
C THR A 51 9.69 14.61 21.73
N GLN A 52 8.56 13.92 21.66
CA GLN A 52 7.29 14.45 21.17
C GLN A 52 6.21 14.31 22.25
N THR A 53 5.02 14.84 22.02
CA THR A 53 3.84 14.60 22.88
C THR A 53 3.41 13.13 22.85
N ARG A 54 3.57 12.47 21.70
CA ARG A 54 3.31 11.04 21.49
C ARG A 54 4.60 10.34 21.09
N ASN A 55 5.09 9.44 21.94
CA ASN A 55 6.36 8.74 21.75
C ASN A 55 6.13 7.24 21.58
N LEU A 56 7.04 6.58 20.88
CA LEU A 56 7.21 5.13 20.96
C LEU A 56 7.52 4.76 22.42
N ALA A 57 6.70 3.91 23.03
CA ALA A 57 7.01 3.35 24.33
C ALA A 57 8.00 2.20 24.15
N ILE A 58 9.13 2.22 24.87
CA ILE A 58 10.09 1.10 24.89
C ILE A 58 9.86 0.33 26.18
N VAL A 59 9.54 -0.95 26.08
CA VAL A 59 9.37 -1.87 27.21
C VAL A 59 10.54 -2.86 27.21
N TYR A 60 11.18 -3.04 28.36
CA TYR A 60 12.09 -4.17 28.60
C TYR A 60 11.36 -5.17 29.48
N PHE A 61 10.84 -6.22 28.85
CA PHE A 61 10.00 -7.24 29.47
C PHE A 61 10.85 -8.46 29.82
N ILE A 62 10.91 -8.80 31.10
CA ILE A 62 11.81 -9.84 31.63
C ILE A 62 10.97 -10.94 32.29
N PRO A 63 10.86 -12.14 31.67
CA PRO A 63 10.29 -13.31 32.30
C PRO A 63 10.93 -13.61 33.67
N SER A 64 10.18 -14.21 34.59
CA SER A 64 10.56 -14.36 36.00
C SER A 64 11.80 -15.21 36.25
N ASP A 65 12.25 -15.98 35.26
CA ASP A 65 13.42 -16.86 35.26
C ASP A 65 14.54 -16.37 34.31
N LEU A 66 14.51 -15.08 33.96
CA LEU A 66 15.56 -14.36 33.24
C LEU A 66 15.96 -13.10 34.02
N ASP A 67 17.10 -12.52 33.66
CA ASP A 67 17.53 -11.23 34.20
C ASP A 67 18.09 -10.30 33.11
N THR A 68 18.36 -9.06 33.49
CA THR A 68 18.86 -8.02 32.58
C THR A 68 20.27 -8.32 32.06
N LEU A 69 20.56 -7.95 30.81
CA LEU A 69 21.94 -7.96 30.32
C LEU A 69 22.75 -6.78 30.90
N PRO A 70 24.08 -6.89 31.01
CA PRO A 70 24.93 -5.78 31.42
C PRO A 70 24.71 -4.52 30.60
N ASN A 71 24.70 -3.37 31.29
CA ASN A 71 24.55 -2.03 30.71
C ASN A 71 23.31 -1.79 29.83
N TRP A 72 22.28 -2.65 29.89
CA TRP A 72 21.11 -2.63 29.02
C TRP A 72 20.48 -1.23 28.85
N LYS A 73 20.33 -0.45 29.93
CA LYS A 73 19.72 0.90 29.87
C LYS A 73 20.42 1.81 28.89
N LYS A 74 21.75 1.94 29.01
CA LYS A 74 22.56 2.82 28.16
C LYS A 74 22.66 2.25 26.75
N ARG A 75 22.97 0.95 26.66
CA ARG A 75 23.21 0.24 25.41
C ARG A 75 21.97 0.23 24.50
N LEU A 76 20.80 -0.08 25.04
CA LEU A 76 19.52 -0.03 24.29
C LEU A 76 19.07 1.40 24.01
N SER A 77 19.30 2.35 24.92
CA SER A 77 19.07 3.77 24.63
C SER A 77 19.90 4.27 23.44
N ASP A 78 21.18 3.91 23.38
CA ASP A 78 22.07 4.32 22.27
C ASP A 78 21.62 3.72 20.94
N VAL A 79 21.20 2.45 20.93
CA VAL A 79 20.60 1.80 19.76
C VAL A 79 19.33 2.53 19.30
N MET A 80 18.47 2.93 20.23
CA MET A 80 17.22 3.65 19.90
C MET A 80 17.46 5.10 19.45
N ILE A 81 18.46 5.79 19.99
CA ILE A 81 18.91 7.11 19.49
C ILE A 81 19.47 6.98 18.07
N TYR A 82 20.28 5.94 17.80
CA TYR A 82 20.76 5.65 16.46
C TYR A 82 19.61 5.36 15.48
N ALA A 83 18.65 4.52 15.84
CA ALA A 83 17.47 4.24 15.03
C ALA A 83 16.66 5.53 14.76
N GLN A 84 16.42 6.35 15.79
CA GLN A 84 15.72 7.64 15.65
C GLN A 84 16.45 8.58 14.67
N GLY A 85 17.78 8.67 14.76
CA GLY A 85 18.60 9.44 13.82
C GLY A 85 18.61 8.87 12.39
N TRP A 86 18.61 7.54 12.25
CA TRP A 86 18.55 6.86 10.96
C TRP A 86 17.22 7.17 10.25
N TYR A 87 16.09 6.99 10.93
CA TYR A 87 14.76 7.30 10.37
C TYR A 87 14.62 8.79 10.03
N SER A 88 15.17 9.69 10.86
CA SER A 88 15.20 11.13 10.57
C SER A 88 15.92 11.45 9.26
N ASN A 89 17.11 10.88 9.05
CA ASN A 89 17.87 11.06 7.82
C ASN A 89 17.17 10.42 6.61
N ALA A 90 16.57 9.25 6.78
CA ALA A 90 15.86 8.55 5.70
C ALA A 90 14.61 9.34 5.25
N MET A 91 13.80 9.84 6.19
CA MET A 91 12.65 10.71 5.93
C MET A 91 13.05 12.05 5.28
N ASN A 92 14.19 12.61 5.68
CA ASN A 92 14.73 13.82 5.07
C ASN A 92 15.13 13.58 3.61
N ASN A 93 15.79 12.45 3.33
CA ASN A 93 16.17 12.05 1.97
C ASN A 93 14.95 11.77 1.08
N ALA A 94 13.84 11.29 1.67
CA ALA A 94 12.55 11.12 1.00
C ALA A 94 11.72 12.43 0.88
N GLY A 95 12.29 13.58 1.24
CA GLY A 95 11.67 14.90 1.04
C GLY A 95 10.62 15.31 2.10
N TYR A 96 10.47 14.56 3.20
CA TYR A 96 9.56 14.90 4.30
C TYR A 96 10.22 15.71 5.43
N GLY A 97 11.48 16.11 5.24
CA GLY A 97 12.31 16.75 6.27
C GLY A 97 12.80 15.77 7.35
N PRO A 98 13.53 16.24 8.38
CA PRO A 98 14.14 15.42 9.43
C PRO A 98 13.10 14.93 10.46
N LYS A 99 12.08 14.22 9.96
CA LYS A 99 10.93 13.70 10.71
C LYS A 99 11.23 12.29 11.18
N THR A 100 10.97 11.99 12.44
CA THR A 100 11.28 10.68 13.04
C THR A 100 10.32 10.36 14.18
N PHE A 101 10.33 9.11 14.67
CA PHE A 101 9.51 8.72 15.81
C PHE A 101 9.97 9.40 17.10
N GLY A 102 9.04 9.82 17.95
CA GLY A 102 9.33 10.41 19.26
C GLY A 102 9.82 9.35 20.25
N LEU A 103 10.79 9.73 21.07
CA LEU A 103 11.26 8.97 22.22
C LEU A 103 11.16 9.84 23.47
N LYS A 104 10.54 9.31 24.53
CA LYS A 104 10.50 9.98 25.83
C LYS A 104 11.88 9.89 26.49
N GLN A 105 12.37 10.98 27.05
CA GLN A 105 13.64 11.03 27.77
C GLN A 105 13.42 10.76 29.27
N ASP A 106 14.29 9.93 29.86
CA ASP A 106 14.42 9.78 31.30
C ASP A 106 15.06 11.04 31.89
N GLY A 107 14.29 11.83 32.66
CA GLY A 107 14.75 13.08 33.25
C GLY A 107 15.86 12.94 34.31
N THR A 108 16.17 11.72 34.76
CA THR A 108 17.28 11.45 35.70
C THR A 108 18.56 11.12 34.98
N THR A 109 18.50 10.28 33.94
CA THR A 109 19.70 9.75 33.26
C THR A 109 20.01 10.39 31.91
N GLY A 110 19.06 11.14 31.34
CA GLY A 110 19.18 11.72 29.99
C GLY A 110 19.08 10.70 28.85
N ASN A 111 18.94 9.41 29.15
CA ASN A 111 18.74 8.34 28.18
C ASN A 111 17.27 8.28 27.71
N ALA A 112 16.98 7.41 26.73
CA ALA A 112 15.61 7.06 26.40
C ALA A 112 14.94 6.37 27.60
N GLU A 113 13.70 6.73 27.91
CA GLU A 113 12.91 6.07 28.93
C GLU A 113 12.58 4.65 28.45
N ILE A 114 13.06 3.64 29.20
CA ILE A 114 12.74 2.24 28.96
C ILE A 114 11.99 1.70 30.18
N VAL A 115 10.74 1.31 29.97
CA VAL A 115 9.84 0.78 30.98
C VAL A 115 10.24 -0.66 31.29
N LEU A 116 10.87 -0.87 32.44
CA LEU A 116 11.21 -2.20 32.94
C LEU A 116 9.96 -2.88 33.49
N ILE A 117 9.60 -4.05 32.94
CA ILE A 117 8.53 -4.90 33.45
C ILE A 117 9.13 -6.27 33.76
N ARG A 118 9.18 -6.64 35.05
CA ARG A 118 9.42 -8.04 35.44
C ARG A 118 8.09 -8.78 35.41
N ALA A 119 8.04 -9.83 34.60
CA ALA A 119 6.84 -10.57 34.30
C ALA A 119 6.48 -11.55 35.43
N ALA A 120 5.21 -11.94 35.50
CA ALA A 120 4.73 -12.85 36.54
C ALA A 120 5.18 -14.31 36.35
N ASN A 121 5.48 -14.72 35.12
CA ASN A 121 5.70 -16.12 34.74
C ASN A 121 7.12 -16.34 34.15
N PRO A 122 7.63 -17.58 34.09
CA PRO A 122 8.89 -17.90 33.42
C PRO A 122 8.78 -17.85 31.88
N LYS A 123 9.91 -17.80 31.18
CA LYS A 123 10.00 -17.67 29.71
C LYS A 123 9.19 -18.72 28.95
N ALA A 124 9.10 -19.93 29.50
CA ALA A 124 8.33 -21.04 28.95
C ALA A 124 6.81 -20.77 28.87
N SER A 125 6.28 -19.89 29.71
CA SER A 125 4.85 -19.50 29.70
C SER A 125 4.51 -18.52 28.58
N TYR A 126 5.51 -17.84 28.00
CA TYR A 126 5.31 -16.90 26.89
C TYR A 126 5.72 -17.51 25.55
N GLY A 127 6.91 -18.14 25.47
CA GLY A 127 7.45 -18.65 24.22
C GLY A 127 7.41 -17.60 23.11
N THR A 128 6.88 -17.97 21.95
CA THR A 128 6.65 -17.09 20.79
C THR A 128 5.29 -16.37 20.79
N ASN A 129 4.46 -16.52 21.83
CA ASN A 129 3.09 -16.01 21.85
C ASN A 129 3.00 -14.52 22.24
N GLY A 130 3.00 -13.62 21.25
CA GLY A 130 2.88 -12.16 21.44
C GLY A 130 1.65 -11.69 22.24
N SER A 131 0.56 -12.47 22.27
CA SER A 131 -0.63 -12.14 23.07
C SER A 131 -0.40 -12.26 24.58
N ALA A 132 0.46 -13.18 25.02
CA ALA A 132 0.80 -13.36 26.42
C ALA A 132 1.59 -12.15 26.97
N TYR A 133 2.62 -11.71 26.23
CA TYR A 133 3.38 -10.50 26.55
C TYR A 133 2.48 -9.25 26.57
N THR A 134 1.71 -9.03 25.50
CA THR A 134 0.89 -7.82 25.38
C THR A 134 -0.23 -7.74 26.41
N THR A 135 -0.73 -8.88 26.92
CA THR A 135 -1.70 -8.90 28.03
C THR A 135 -1.12 -8.29 29.30
N GLU A 136 0.04 -8.75 29.77
CA GLU A 136 0.69 -8.20 30.97
C GLU A 136 1.15 -6.75 30.77
N ILE A 137 1.70 -6.42 29.59
CA ILE A 137 2.16 -5.06 29.26
C ILE A 137 0.99 -4.07 29.20
N ASN A 138 -0.16 -4.47 28.65
CA ASN A 138 -1.35 -3.62 28.60
C ASN A 138 -1.97 -3.42 29.99
N ALA A 139 -1.98 -4.45 30.83
CA ALA A 139 -2.38 -4.31 32.23
C ALA A 139 -1.44 -3.36 33.00
N TYR A 140 -0.12 -3.45 32.77
CA TYR A 140 0.86 -2.55 33.36
C TYR A 140 0.65 -1.09 32.91
N PHE A 141 0.41 -0.85 31.61
CA PHE A 141 0.11 0.49 31.11
C PHE A 141 -1.26 1.01 31.58
N ALA A 142 -2.26 0.16 31.81
CA ALA A 142 -3.53 0.58 32.41
C ALA A 142 -3.35 1.08 33.85
N ALA A 143 -2.44 0.47 34.62
CA ALA A 143 -2.05 0.95 35.94
C ALA A 143 -1.10 2.18 35.91
N HIS A 144 -0.34 2.37 34.83
CA HIS A 144 0.65 3.43 34.65
C HIS A 144 0.44 4.21 33.34
N PRO A 145 -0.70 4.91 33.15
CA PRO A 145 -1.09 5.47 31.85
C PRO A 145 -0.11 6.53 31.32
N THR A 146 0.63 7.21 32.19
CA THR A 146 1.64 8.23 31.81
C THR A 146 2.89 7.64 31.12
N LEU A 147 3.05 6.32 31.11
CA LEU A 147 4.14 5.62 30.42
C LEU A 147 3.80 5.25 28.96
N LYS A 148 2.53 5.32 28.56
CA LYS A 148 2.08 5.04 27.18
C LYS A 148 1.46 6.29 26.55
N THR A 149 2.29 7.08 25.86
CA THR A 149 1.87 8.34 25.21
C THR A 149 1.46 8.17 23.75
N SER A 150 1.51 6.97 23.18
CA SER A 150 1.03 6.66 21.83
C SER A 150 0.48 5.23 21.76
N ASN A 151 -0.06 4.83 20.61
CA ASN A 151 -0.46 3.44 20.38
C ASN A 151 0.72 2.50 20.10
N HIS A 152 1.94 3.02 19.96
CA HIS A 152 3.12 2.30 19.47
C HIS A 152 4.03 1.82 20.59
N VAL A 153 4.43 0.55 20.56
CA VAL A 153 5.23 -0.08 21.62
C VAL A 153 6.31 -1.01 21.03
N LEU A 154 7.57 -0.76 21.36
CA LEU A 154 8.68 -1.71 21.17
C LEU A 154 8.81 -2.56 22.43
N ILE A 155 8.77 -3.88 22.28
CA ILE A 155 8.98 -4.85 23.36
C ILE A 155 10.33 -5.52 23.14
N LEU A 156 11.25 -5.28 24.06
CA LEU A 156 12.55 -5.93 24.14
C LEU A 156 12.50 -7.00 25.23
N VAL A 157 12.95 -8.22 24.90
CA VAL A 157 12.99 -9.37 25.82
C VAL A 157 14.40 -9.93 25.85
N PRO A 158 15.04 -10.20 27.01
CA PRO A 158 16.34 -10.86 27.04
C PRO A 158 16.34 -12.16 26.22
N ALA A 159 17.42 -12.44 25.50
CA ALA A 159 17.53 -13.68 24.73
C ALA A 159 17.37 -14.94 25.61
N PHE A 160 16.50 -15.87 25.22
CA PHE A 160 16.16 -17.08 25.99
C PHE A 160 17.31 -18.10 26.08
N GLY A 161 18.31 -17.97 25.20
CA GLY A 161 19.51 -18.79 25.14
C GLY A 161 20.33 -18.44 23.88
N TYR A 162 21.46 -19.12 23.70
CA TYR A 162 22.37 -18.92 22.56
C TYR A 162 22.75 -20.24 21.90
N ASP A 163 22.82 -20.26 20.57
CA ASP A 163 23.55 -21.27 19.80
C ASP A 163 25.02 -20.85 19.68
N ASN A 164 25.91 -21.70 20.21
CA ASN A 164 27.35 -21.48 20.20
C ASN A 164 28.06 -22.12 18.99
N ASN A 165 27.33 -22.80 18.11
CA ASN A 165 27.89 -23.57 16.99
C ASN A 165 28.00 -22.76 15.68
N THR A 166 27.62 -21.48 15.69
CA THR A 166 27.63 -20.65 14.47
C THR A 166 29.00 -20.04 14.19
N THR A 167 29.31 -19.82 12.90
CA THR A 167 30.50 -19.07 12.47
C THR A 167 30.43 -17.57 12.78
N GLU A 168 29.23 -17.06 13.10
CA GLU A 168 28.95 -15.67 13.50
C GLU A 168 29.19 -15.42 15.01
N GLY A 169 29.62 -16.45 15.77
CA GLY A 169 29.73 -16.45 17.23
C GLY A 169 28.44 -16.90 17.95
N PRO A 170 28.33 -16.73 19.28
CA PRO A 170 27.13 -17.08 20.05
C PRO A 170 25.87 -16.29 19.63
N GLN A 171 24.99 -16.90 18.82
CA GLN A 171 23.78 -16.23 18.33
C GLN A 171 22.58 -16.51 19.25
N PRO A 172 21.72 -15.52 19.55
CA PRO A 172 20.41 -15.76 20.18
C PRO A 172 19.65 -16.89 19.47
N LEU A 173 19.02 -17.77 20.24
CA LEU A 173 18.20 -18.86 19.69
C LEU A 173 17.03 -18.30 18.87
N GLU A 174 16.94 -18.70 17.61
CA GLU A 174 15.85 -18.29 16.71
C GLU A 174 14.60 -19.16 16.93
N GLY A 175 13.41 -18.57 16.76
CA GLY A 175 12.13 -19.30 16.86
C GLY A 175 11.65 -19.67 18.27
N VAL A 176 12.38 -19.34 19.35
CA VAL A 176 11.97 -19.64 20.74
C VAL A 176 11.25 -18.49 21.47
N GLN A 177 11.38 -17.26 20.96
CA GLN A 177 10.77 -16.04 21.48
C GLN A 177 10.34 -15.14 20.31
N PRO A 178 9.43 -14.15 20.50
CA PRO A 178 8.95 -13.34 19.39
C PRO A 178 10.03 -12.38 18.87
N PHE A 179 10.08 -12.26 17.55
CA PHE A 179 10.84 -11.25 16.80
C PHE A 179 10.04 -10.96 15.54
N TYR A 180 9.08 -10.04 15.65
CA TYR A 180 8.12 -9.71 14.58
C TYR A 180 7.29 -8.46 14.93
N GLY A 181 6.75 -7.79 13.91
CA GLY A 181 5.65 -6.82 14.04
C GLY A 181 4.32 -7.45 14.49
N TYR A 182 3.60 -6.79 15.40
CA TYR A 182 2.33 -7.24 15.97
C TYR A 182 1.34 -6.06 16.06
N GLY A 183 0.73 -5.70 14.93
CA GLY A 183 -0.10 -4.50 14.83
C GLY A 183 0.75 -3.23 15.02
N LYS A 184 0.49 -2.44 16.07
CA LYS A 184 1.30 -1.26 16.45
C LYS A 184 2.38 -1.58 17.49
N TYR A 185 2.55 -2.85 17.80
CA TYR A 185 3.59 -3.35 18.68
C TYR A 185 4.65 -4.01 17.81
N CYS A 186 5.89 -4.10 18.30
CA CYS A 186 6.88 -4.98 17.72
C CYS A 186 7.71 -5.65 18.80
N PHE A 187 8.22 -6.84 18.48
CA PHE A 187 9.08 -7.61 19.35
C PHE A 187 10.48 -7.68 18.77
N ALA A 188 11.48 -7.46 19.62
CA ALA A 188 12.86 -7.85 19.36
C ALA A 188 13.47 -8.43 20.65
N ASN A 189 14.64 -9.06 20.54
CA ASN A 189 15.36 -9.56 21.70
C ASN A 189 16.55 -8.65 22.07
N ASP A 190 16.80 -8.52 23.37
CA ASP A 190 18.02 -7.93 23.87
C ASP A 190 19.12 -8.99 23.97
N ASN A 191 20.25 -8.70 23.32
CA ASN A 191 21.42 -9.56 23.23
C ASN A 191 22.69 -8.69 23.11
N PRO A 192 23.90 -9.25 23.30
CA PRO A 192 25.17 -8.50 23.22
C PRO A 192 25.44 -7.78 21.89
N TYR A 193 24.76 -8.15 20.80
CA TYR A 193 24.92 -7.51 19.49
C TYR A 193 24.03 -6.28 19.30
N MET A 194 23.07 -6.05 20.21
CA MET A 194 22.34 -4.79 20.33
C MET A 194 23.24 -3.73 20.98
N ASP A 195 24.40 -3.43 20.39
CA ASP A 195 25.41 -2.50 20.91
C ASP A 195 26.00 -1.62 19.80
N MET A 196 26.02 -0.31 20.02
CA MET A 196 26.56 0.66 19.06
C MET A 196 28.06 0.52 18.79
N ALA A 197 28.83 -0.14 19.68
CA ALA A 197 30.23 -0.48 19.45
C ALA A 197 30.43 -1.45 18.26
N LEU A 198 29.38 -2.17 17.86
CA LEU A 198 29.41 -3.14 16.75
C LEU A 198 28.86 -2.58 15.43
N LYS A 199 28.45 -1.31 15.40
CA LYS A 199 27.94 -0.64 14.19
C LYS A 199 28.95 -0.72 13.05
N GLY A 200 28.56 -1.39 11.96
CA GLY A 200 29.40 -1.57 10.77
C GLY A 200 30.53 -2.61 10.91
N VAL A 201 30.63 -3.34 12.03
CA VAL A 201 31.62 -4.40 12.22
C VAL A 201 31.20 -5.66 11.45
N LEU A 202 32.07 -6.16 10.58
CA LEU A 202 31.86 -7.39 9.82
C LEU A 202 32.49 -8.58 10.55
N ASN A 203 31.69 -9.61 10.85
CA ASN A 203 32.19 -10.88 11.38
C ASN A 203 32.17 -11.96 10.27
N PRO A 204 32.87 -13.10 10.44
CA PRO A 204 32.65 -14.27 9.60
C PRO A 204 31.16 -14.67 9.60
N GLY A 205 30.62 -15.03 8.44
CA GLY A 205 29.19 -15.32 8.26
C GLY A 205 28.34 -14.07 7.98
N ARG A 206 28.27 -13.10 8.89
CA ARG A 206 27.42 -11.89 8.76
C ARG A 206 27.88 -10.73 9.67
N ASN A 207 27.33 -9.54 9.45
CA ASN A 207 27.31 -8.46 10.43
C ASN A 207 26.21 -8.72 11.48
N ASN A 208 26.60 -8.93 12.75
CA ASN A 208 25.65 -9.22 13.84
C ASN A 208 24.84 -7.98 14.27
N PHE A 209 25.40 -6.78 14.15
CA PHE A 209 24.66 -5.53 14.41
C PHE A 209 23.53 -5.38 13.38
N ALA A 210 23.80 -5.64 12.10
CA ALA A 210 22.78 -5.68 11.05
C ALA A 210 21.69 -6.71 11.38
N LYS A 211 22.07 -7.93 11.79
CA LYS A 211 21.12 -9.00 12.16
C LYS A 211 20.11 -8.57 13.21
N TRP A 212 20.58 -8.01 14.32
CA TRP A 212 19.73 -7.77 15.49
C TRP A 212 19.19 -6.34 15.56
N VAL A 213 20.01 -5.31 15.31
CA VAL A 213 19.54 -3.90 15.27
C VAL A 213 18.79 -3.61 13.97
N GLY A 214 19.28 -4.11 12.83
CA GLY A 214 18.57 -3.99 11.55
C GLY A 214 17.25 -4.76 11.55
N GLY A 215 17.22 -5.97 12.11
CA GLY A 215 15.98 -6.69 12.39
C GLY A 215 15.03 -5.88 13.29
N MET A 216 15.49 -5.36 14.43
CA MET A 216 14.63 -4.54 15.31
C MET A 216 14.06 -3.31 14.57
N MET A 217 14.85 -2.67 13.70
CA MET A 217 14.40 -1.54 12.89
C MET A 217 13.37 -1.97 11.83
N HIS A 218 13.51 -3.14 11.20
CA HIS A 218 12.47 -3.74 10.36
C HIS A 218 11.15 -3.89 11.14
N GLU A 219 11.19 -4.53 12.32
CA GLU A 219 9.98 -4.75 13.13
C GLU A 219 9.36 -3.43 13.63
N LEU A 220 10.18 -2.41 13.93
CA LEU A 220 9.70 -1.05 14.20
C LEU A 220 8.93 -0.46 13.01
N GLY A 221 9.41 -0.66 11.78
CA GLY A 221 8.68 -0.23 10.59
C GLY A 221 7.29 -0.87 10.45
N HIS A 222 7.15 -2.16 10.82
CA HIS A 222 5.84 -2.80 10.92
C HIS A 222 4.95 -2.18 12.00
N ALA A 223 5.47 -1.92 13.20
CA ALA A 223 4.73 -1.19 14.23
C ALA A 223 4.28 0.20 13.72
N PHE A 224 5.13 0.86 12.93
CA PHE A 224 4.82 2.11 12.23
C PHE A 224 3.89 1.95 11.01
N ASN A 225 3.22 0.82 10.87
CA ASN A 225 2.20 0.45 9.88
C ASN A 225 2.74 0.15 8.46
N ALA A 226 4.05 -0.01 8.26
CA ALA A 226 4.60 -0.36 6.94
C ALA A 226 4.52 -1.89 6.69
N PRO A 227 4.01 -2.33 5.52
CA PRO A 227 4.20 -3.71 5.05
C PRO A 227 5.62 -3.90 4.51
N HIS A 228 5.95 -5.11 4.05
CA HIS A 228 7.17 -5.32 3.26
C HIS A 228 7.12 -4.60 1.93
N ASP A 229 8.30 -4.32 1.37
CA ASP A 229 8.46 -3.99 -0.04
C ASP A 229 9.82 -4.40 -0.60
N ARG A 230 10.07 -4.04 -1.85
CA ARG A 230 11.29 -4.31 -2.60
C ARG A 230 11.72 -3.07 -3.38
N GLN A 231 13.03 -2.83 -3.43
CA GLN A 231 13.62 -1.81 -4.28
C GLN A 231 13.29 -2.03 -5.77
N TRP A 232 13.31 -0.93 -6.53
CA TRP A 232 13.25 -0.96 -7.99
C TRP A 232 14.43 -1.75 -8.59
N ALA A 233 14.25 -2.38 -9.74
CA ALA A 233 15.32 -3.14 -10.39
C ALA A 233 16.58 -2.29 -10.68
N SER A 234 16.42 -1.01 -11.03
CA SER A 234 17.53 -0.05 -11.20
C SER A 234 18.30 0.27 -9.92
N GLN A 235 17.71 0.01 -8.75
CA GLN A 235 18.30 0.14 -7.41
C GLN A 235 18.90 -1.19 -6.91
N ASN A 236 18.94 -2.23 -7.75
CA ASN A 236 19.42 -3.57 -7.41
C ASN A 236 20.59 -4.02 -8.33
N ILE A 237 21.36 -3.07 -8.87
CA ILE A 237 22.40 -3.36 -9.88
C ILE A 237 23.73 -3.76 -9.22
N TYR A 238 24.14 -5.00 -9.49
CA TYR A 238 25.46 -5.54 -9.14
C TYR A 238 26.23 -5.84 -10.43
N ALA A 239 27.18 -4.98 -10.81
CA ALA A 239 27.85 -5.04 -12.12
C ALA A 239 29.34 -5.32 -11.96
N ASN A 240 29.90 -6.28 -12.68
CA ASN A 240 31.33 -6.59 -12.71
C ASN A 240 31.98 -6.78 -11.31
N GLY A 241 31.24 -7.36 -10.36
CA GLY A 241 31.69 -7.55 -8.98
C GLY A 241 31.62 -6.30 -8.09
N THR A 242 31.21 -5.14 -8.62
CA THR A 242 31.11 -3.89 -7.88
C THR A 242 29.66 -3.41 -7.72
N ASN A 243 29.40 -2.79 -6.56
CA ASN A 243 28.14 -2.16 -6.24
C ASN A 243 28.10 -0.75 -6.88
N THR A 244 27.29 -0.58 -7.93
CA THR A 244 27.14 0.72 -8.61
C THR A 244 25.88 1.49 -8.18
N ASN A 245 24.78 0.80 -7.86
CA ASN A 245 23.56 1.40 -7.30
C ASN A 245 22.72 0.40 -6.48
N TYR A 246 23.36 -0.56 -5.80
CA TYR A 246 22.68 -1.60 -5.03
C TYR A 246 22.29 -1.07 -3.64
N LYS A 247 20.97 -0.92 -3.42
CA LYS A 247 20.34 -0.41 -2.19
C LYS A 247 19.18 -1.33 -1.78
N GLU A 248 18.88 -1.40 -0.50
CA GLU A 248 17.82 -2.25 0.05
C GLU A 248 16.88 -1.42 0.95
N PRO A 249 15.54 -1.54 0.84
CA PRO A 249 14.61 -0.89 1.76
C PRO A 249 14.75 -1.38 3.20
N ILE A 250 14.28 -0.60 4.18
CA ILE A 250 14.25 -1.04 5.57
C ILE A 250 13.25 -2.18 5.78
N MET A 251 12.12 -2.17 5.04
CA MET A 251 11.10 -3.23 5.06
C MET A 251 11.39 -4.41 4.14
N ALA A 252 12.63 -4.52 3.64
CA ALA A 252 13.16 -5.71 2.96
C ALA A 252 14.22 -6.40 3.85
N LEU A 253 15.40 -6.75 3.31
CA LEU A 253 16.43 -7.55 4.02
C LEU A 253 17.39 -6.70 4.88
N SER A 254 16.87 -5.75 5.65
CA SER A 254 17.71 -4.86 6.49
C SER A 254 18.45 -5.60 7.61
N ASN A 255 17.90 -6.73 8.09
CA ASN A 255 18.55 -7.70 8.98
C ASN A 255 19.75 -8.45 8.35
N TYR A 256 20.07 -8.22 7.07
CA TYR A 256 21.31 -8.66 6.45
C TYR A 256 22.26 -7.50 6.14
N TYR A 257 21.70 -6.30 5.91
CA TYR A 257 22.40 -5.26 5.15
C TYR A 257 22.51 -3.89 5.82
N LEU A 258 21.82 -3.62 6.93
CA LEU A 258 21.98 -2.35 7.66
C LEU A 258 23.46 -2.12 8.03
N GLU A 259 24.00 -0.95 7.69
CA GLU A 259 25.43 -0.57 7.83
C GLU A 259 26.44 -1.42 7.04
N VAL A 260 26.01 -2.47 6.33
CA VAL A 260 26.84 -3.26 5.39
C VAL A 260 26.67 -2.75 3.95
N ARG A 261 25.47 -2.27 3.61
CA ARG A 261 25.10 -1.72 2.31
C ARG A 261 24.19 -0.49 2.52
N PRO A 262 23.96 0.35 1.51
CA PRO A 262 23.01 1.45 1.63
C PRO A 262 21.58 0.93 1.85
N THR A 263 21.11 1.03 3.09
CA THR A 263 19.69 0.86 3.44
C THR A 263 18.98 2.20 3.34
N PHE A 264 17.74 2.22 2.85
CA PHE A 264 16.97 3.46 2.66
C PHE A 264 15.49 3.26 3.02
N VAL A 265 14.67 4.31 2.87
CA VAL A 265 13.21 4.18 2.89
C VAL A 265 12.61 4.45 1.51
N THR A 266 11.62 3.67 1.09
CA THR A 266 10.90 3.89 -0.17
C THR A 266 9.93 5.07 -0.06
N ASP A 267 9.48 5.61 -1.19
CA ASP A 267 8.45 6.66 -1.22
C ASP A 267 7.13 6.22 -0.55
N ALA A 268 6.85 4.90 -0.57
CA ALA A 268 5.68 4.30 0.04
C ALA A 268 5.83 4.19 1.57
N GLU A 269 6.93 3.62 2.05
CA GLU A 269 7.29 3.60 3.47
C GLU A 269 7.31 5.03 4.06
N ALA A 270 7.97 5.97 3.39
CA ALA A 270 8.08 7.36 3.86
C ALA A 270 6.71 8.07 3.92
N ALA A 271 5.80 7.78 2.98
CA ALA A 271 4.43 8.28 3.04
C ALA A 271 3.64 7.71 4.26
N ILE A 272 3.86 6.43 4.59
CA ILE A 272 3.28 5.77 5.78
C ILE A 272 3.85 6.39 7.06
N PHE A 273 5.17 6.48 7.18
CA PHE A 273 5.85 7.06 8.35
C PHE A 273 5.47 8.54 8.53
N ASN A 274 5.34 9.32 7.46
CA ASN A 274 4.85 10.70 7.53
C ASN A 274 3.45 10.80 8.18
N ALA A 275 2.60 9.81 7.93
CA ALA A 275 1.25 9.67 8.50
C ALA A 275 1.20 8.84 9.80
N CYS A 276 2.34 8.44 10.38
CA CYS A 276 2.39 7.65 11.61
C CYS A 276 2.30 8.53 12.87
N GLU A 277 1.59 8.06 13.90
CA GLU A 277 1.31 8.80 15.14
C GLU A 277 2.56 9.33 15.85
N VAL A 278 3.56 8.47 16.01
CA VAL A 278 4.80 8.82 16.72
C VAL A 278 5.75 9.69 15.91
N PHE A 279 5.53 9.85 14.61
CA PHE A 279 6.34 10.71 13.74
C PHE A 279 5.85 12.18 13.74
N ASN A 280 4.77 12.50 14.45
CA ASN A 280 4.11 13.79 14.39
C ASN A 280 3.85 14.35 15.79
N ASN A 281 4.22 15.63 16.01
CA ASN A 281 4.00 16.35 17.25
C ASN A 281 2.83 17.36 17.15
N ASP A 282 1.74 16.96 16.50
CA ASP A 282 0.51 17.74 16.37
C ASP A 282 -0.57 17.30 17.38
N THR A 283 -1.78 17.87 17.31
CA THR A 283 -2.88 17.59 18.25
C THR A 283 -3.99 16.68 17.69
N LYS A 284 -3.82 16.09 16.50
CA LYS A 284 -4.91 15.34 15.84
C LYS A 284 -5.08 13.93 16.40
N THR A 285 -6.30 13.41 16.35
CA THR A 285 -6.61 12.02 16.70
C THR A 285 -6.11 11.07 15.62
N TYR A 286 -5.31 10.08 16.02
CA TYR A 286 -4.79 9.03 15.15
C TYR A 286 -5.68 7.78 15.14
N TYR A 287 -5.68 7.06 14.03
CA TYR A 287 -6.30 5.73 13.86
C TYR A 287 -7.81 5.64 14.16
N GLY A 288 -8.51 6.77 14.27
CA GLY A 288 -9.97 6.82 14.28
C GLY A 288 -10.57 6.32 12.96
N ALA A 289 -11.80 5.80 12.99
CA ALA A 289 -12.44 5.15 11.86
C ALA A 289 -12.50 6.05 10.60
N VAL A 290 -12.10 5.49 9.46
CA VAL A 290 -12.22 6.10 8.14
C VAL A 290 -12.76 5.06 7.17
N THR A 291 -13.77 5.45 6.39
CA THR A 291 -14.31 4.65 5.29
C THR A 291 -13.84 5.29 3.99
N SER A 292 -13.17 4.53 3.14
CA SER A 292 -12.80 4.98 1.79
C SER A 292 -12.91 3.87 0.75
N LYS A 293 -13.08 4.25 -0.51
CA LYS A 293 -13.28 3.35 -1.65
C LYS A 293 -12.71 3.99 -2.92
N ILE A 294 -12.04 3.20 -3.75
CA ILE A 294 -11.71 3.59 -5.13
C ILE A 294 -12.95 3.33 -5.98
N ASN A 295 -13.57 4.40 -6.48
CA ASN A 295 -14.86 4.36 -7.17
C ASN A 295 -14.69 4.26 -8.70
N LYS A 296 -13.54 4.70 -9.21
CA LYS A 296 -13.15 4.54 -10.62
C LYS A 296 -11.65 4.27 -10.69
N ILE A 297 -11.25 3.33 -11.52
CA ILE A 297 -9.85 3.07 -11.86
C ILE A 297 -9.70 2.91 -13.36
N TYR A 298 -8.62 3.43 -13.90
CA TYR A 298 -8.21 3.28 -15.30
C TYR A 298 -6.74 2.87 -15.30
N ALA A 299 -6.45 1.70 -15.83
CA ALA A 299 -5.12 1.13 -15.93
C ALA A 299 -4.84 0.66 -17.35
N ASN A 300 -3.72 1.10 -17.91
CA ASN A 300 -3.27 0.69 -19.23
C ASN A 300 -1.75 0.53 -19.26
N TYR A 301 -1.27 -0.33 -20.16
CA TYR A 301 0.13 -0.27 -20.58
C TYR A 301 0.27 0.88 -21.58
N ASP A 302 1.23 1.77 -21.36
CA ASP A 302 1.65 2.77 -22.32
C ASP A 302 2.99 2.33 -22.92
N SER A 303 2.99 1.97 -24.21
CA SER A 303 4.16 1.48 -24.92
C SER A 303 5.17 2.58 -25.26
N GLY A 304 4.76 3.85 -25.30
CA GLY A 304 5.67 4.98 -25.46
C GLY A 304 6.43 5.32 -24.18
N LEU A 305 5.82 5.07 -23.02
CA LEU A 305 6.45 5.22 -21.70
C LEU A 305 7.11 3.94 -21.18
N GLY A 306 6.81 2.78 -21.75
CA GLY A 306 7.24 1.48 -21.23
C GLY A 306 6.71 1.22 -19.81
N ALA A 307 5.47 1.63 -19.53
CA ALA A 307 4.96 1.76 -18.17
C ALA A 307 3.52 1.29 -18.00
N ILE A 308 3.19 0.80 -16.81
CA ILE A 308 1.81 0.73 -16.32
C ILE A 308 1.42 2.15 -15.91
N VAL A 309 0.40 2.71 -16.55
CA VAL A 309 -0.20 3.98 -16.17
C VAL A 309 -1.50 3.67 -15.45
N VAL A 310 -1.64 4.15 -14.21
CA VAL A 310 -2.88 4.00 -13.42
C VAL A 310 -3.37 5.38 -13.02
N SER A 311 -4.67 5.60 -13.15
CA SER A 311 -5.36 6.77 -12.63
C SER A 311 -6.72 6.38 -12.08
N GLY A 312 -7.33 7.24 -11.27
CA GLY A 312 -8.63 6.91 -10.70
C GLY A 312 -9.21 8.02 -9.83
N LYS A 313 -10.36 7.70 -9.25
CA LYS A 313 -11.08 8.51 -8.28
C LYS A 313 -11.48 7.68 -7.06
N PHE A 314 -11.42 8.29 -5.88
CA PHE A 314 -11.85 7.70 -4.62
C PHE A 314 -12.85 8.60 -3.90
N THR A 315 -13.61 8.02 -2.98
CA THR A 315 -14.30 8.75 -1.90
C THR A 315 -13.70 8.34 -0.56
N SER A 316 -13.60 9.27 0.38
CA SER A 316 -13.18 8.99 1.76
C SER A 316 -13.89 9.90 2.76
N THR A 317 -14.17 9.39 3.95
CA THR A 317 -14.62 10.20 5.11
C THR A 317 -13.46 10.90 5.81
N GLY A 318 -12.20 10.58 5.46
CA GLY A 318 -10.99 11.20 5.98
C GLY A 318 -10.13 11.82 4.86
N THR A 319 -9.20 12.70 5.22
CA THR A 319 -8.28 13.30 4.24
C THR A 319 -7.21 12.30 3.83
N VAL A 320 -7.16 11.94 2.55
CA VAL A 320 -6.07 11.16 1.94
C VAL A 320 -4.87 12.08 1.69
N ASN A 321 -3.69 11.66 2.15
CA ASN A 321 -2.41 12.34 2.01
C ASN A 321 -1.66 11.88 0.75
N LYS A 322 -1.59 10.57 0.57
CA LYS A 322 -0.85 9.88 -0.49
C LYS A 322 -1.61 8.64 -0.95
N VAL A 323 -1.41 8.28 -2.22
CA VAL A 323 -1.84 7.01 -2.78
C VAL A 323 -0.60 6.18 -3.07
N LEU A 324 -0.55 4.94 -2.57
CA LEU A 324 0.57 4.03 -2.76
C LEU A 324 0.16 2.92 -3.72
N TYR A 325 1.16 2.34 -4.39
CA TYR A 325 0.98 1.27 -5.37
C TYR A 325 2.05 0.22 -5.10
N TYR A 326 1.62 -0.98 -4.74
CA TYR A 326 2.49 -2.15 -4.57
C TYR A 326 2.20 -3.08 -5.74
N ASN A 327 3.21 -3.39 -6.55
CA ASN A 327 3.09 -4.39 -7.62
C ASN A 327 3.74 -5.67 -7.14
N ASP A 328 2.91 -6.60 -6.70
CA ASP A 328 3.31 -7.78 -5.94
C ASP A 328 3.17 -9.06 -6.78
N PRO A 329 4.27 -9.70 -7.22
CA PRO A 329 4.21 -10.97 -7.93
C PRO A 329 4.05 -12.15 -6.96
N ASN A 330 3.02 -12.97 -7.15
CA ASN A 330 2.94 -14.27 -6.48
C ASN A 330 3.90 -15.26 -7.17
N VAL A 331 5.17 -15.27 -6.75
CA VAL A 331 6.16 -16.29 -7.15
C VAL A 331 6.24 -17.41 -6.13
N ASN A 332 6.72 -18.57 -6.56
CA ASN A 332 6.94 -19.75 -5.69
C ASN A 332 5.69 -20.24 -4.92
N ASN A 333 4.48 -19.82 -5.35
CA ASN A 333 3.23 -19.99 -4.63
C ASN A 333 3.26 -19.46 -3.18
N GLU A 334 3.99 -18.36 -2.92
CA GLU A 334 3.91 -17.69 -1.62
C GLU A 334 2.46 -17.25 -1.30
N GLY A 335 1.68 -16.93 -2.34
CA GLY A 335 0.26 -16.63 -2.26
C GLY A 335 0.02 -15.13 -2.25
N THR A 336 -0.98 -14.68 -1.49
CA THR A 336 -1.32 -13.27 -1.32
C THR A 336 -1.49 -12.93 0.16
N GLY A 337 -1.35 -11.65 0.50
CA GLY A 337 -1.45 -11.13 1.88
C GLY A 337 -0.09 -10.87 2.55
N THR A 338 -0.11 -10.76 3.88
CA THR A 338 1.04 -10.39 4.71
C THR A 338 2.11 -11.50 4.74
N ASN A 339 3.39 -11.11 4.79
CA ASN A 339 4.58 -11.99 4.78
C ASN A 339 4.77 -12.76 3.46
N LYS A 340 4.18 -12.26 2.38
CA LYS A 340 4.16 -12.84 1.02
C LYS A 340 4.42 -11.77 -0.04
N ASP A 341 5.04 -10.68 0.40
CA ASP A 341 5.10 -9.37 -0.24
C ASP A 341 6.51 -8.73 -0.14
N TYR A 342 7.53 -9.49 0.26
CA TYR A 342 8.96 -9.08 0.30
C TYR A 342 9.57 -8.75 -1.07
N ASN A 343 8.82 -9.04 -2.13
CA ASN A 343 9.14 -8.84 -3.54
C ASN A 343 8.22 -7.77 -4.18
N ALA A 344 7.32 -7.15 -3.41
CA ALA A 344 6.37 -6.15 -3.88
C ALA A 344 7.06 -4.81 -4.16
N ILE A 345 7.03 -4.36 -5.40
CA ILE A 345 7.78 -3.17 -5.84
C ILE A 345 6.87 -1.94 -5.81
N THR A 346 7.34 -0.88 -5.15
CA THR A 346 6.48 0.22 -4.69
C THR A 346 6.62 1.54 -5.44
N TRP A 347 5.51 2.28 -5.51
CA TRP A 347 5.44 3.69 -5.91
C TRP A 347 4.48 4.46 -5.00
N ALA A 348 4.61 5.79 -4.98
CA ALA A 348 3.63 6.68 -4.35
C ALA A 348 3.28 7.85 -5.28
N SER A 349 2.06 8.36 -5.18
CA SER A 349 1.62 9.60 -5.83
C SER A 349 0.93 10.53 -4.84
N SER A 350 0.97 11.83 -5.12
CA SER A 350 0.12 12.81 -4.44
C SER A 350 -1.33 12.69 -4.94
N VAL A 351 -2.29 13.09 -4.10
CA VAL A 351 -3.68 13.30 -4.53
C VAL A 351 -3.74 14.48 -5.50
N ILE A 352 -4.56 14.35 -6.54
CA ILE A 352 -4.86 15.40 -7.51
C ILE A 352 -6.23 15.98 -7.14
N GLY A 353 -6.27 17.27 -6.81
CA GLY A 353 -7.47 17.90 -6.25
C GLY A 353 -7.79 17.30 -4.88
N THR A 354 -9.03 16.80 -4.72
CA THR A 354 -9.51 16.20 -3.46
C THR A 354 -9.77 14.70 -3.53
N ASP A 355 -9.96 14.14 -4.74
CA ASP A 355 -10.56 12.82 -4.95
C ASP A 355 -9.85 11.96 -6.00
N SER A 356 -8.81 12.47 -6.68
CA SER A 356 -8.23 11.85 -7.87
C SER A 356 -6.77 11.47 -7.68
N PHE A 357 -6.26 10.53 -8.47
CA PHE A 357 -4.84 10.14 -8.46
C PHE A 357 -4.36 9.72 -9.85
N ARG A 358 -3.03 9.76 -10.05
CA ARG A 358 -2.35 9.18 -11.20
C ARG A 358 -0.92 8.78 -10.85
N VAL A 359 -0.46 7.65 -11.36
CA VAL A 359 0.93 7.18 -11.30
C VAL A 359 1.37 6.64 -12.67
N VAL A 360 2.68 6.67 -12.91
CA VAL A 360 3.35 6.00 -14.03
C VAL A 360 4.40 5.09 -13.43
N MET A 361 4.30 3.79 -13.66
CA MET A 361 5.15 2.76 -13.08
C MET A 361 5.90 2.05 -14.22
N PRO A 362 7.15 2.43 -14.52
CA PRO A 362 7.92 1.81 -15.60
C PRO A 362 8.09 0.32 -15.35
N ILE A 363 7.69 -0.53 -16.30
CA ILE A 363 7.78 -1.99 -16.09
C ILE A 363 9.24 -2.46 -16.03
N ALA A 364 10.18 -1.66 -16.53
CA ALA A 364 11.62 -1.89 -16.39
C ALA A 364 12.03 -2.14 -14.93
N GLU A 365 11.39 -1.45 -13.97
CA GLU A 365 11.71 -1.58 -12.54
C GLU A 365 11.16 -2.85 -11.88
N LEU A 366 10.22 -3.56 -12.52
CA LEU A 366 9.63 -4.79 -11.99
C LEU A 366 10.55 -5.99 -12.25
N ALA A 367 10.91 -6.73 -11.21
CA ALA A 367 11.84 -7.86 -11.33
C ALA A 367 11.27 -9.07 -12.10
N VAL A 368 9.97 -9.36 -11.94
CA VAL A 368 9.30 -10.54 -12.52
C VAL A 368 8.38 -10.11 -13.66
N LYS A 369 8.42 -10.83 -14.80
CA LYS A 369 7.57 -10.56 -15.99
C LYS A 369 7.15 -11.83 -16.73
N THR A 370 7.31 -12.99 -16.09
CA THR A 370 7.04 -14.31 -16.69
C THR A 370 5.55 -14.45 -17.01
N ASN A 371 5.24 -15.06 -18.15
CA ASN A 371 3.88 -15.19 -18.64
C ASN A 371 2.97 -15.90 -17.62
N GLY A 372 1.78 -15.33 -17.38
CA GLY A 372 0.74 -15.94 -16.55
C GLY A 372 0.99 -15.92 -15.04
N ILE A 373 2.13 -15.38 -14.55
CA ILE A 373 2.32 -15.20 -13.09
C ILE A 373 1.26 -14.20 -12.56
N PRO A 374 0.48 -14.57 -11.53
CA PRO A 374 -0.46 -13.66 -10.90
C PRO A 374 0.27 -12.50 -10.22
N TYR A 375 -0.22 -11.30 -10.45
CA TYR A 375 0.22 -10.08 -9.80
C TYR A 375 -0.93 -9.43 -9.05
N GLU A 376 -0.66 -8.91 -7.86
CA GLU A 376 -1.55 -7.98 -7.15
C GLU A 376 -1.03 -6.55 -7.31
N LEU A 377 -1.80 -5.68 -7.98
CA LEU A 377 -1.64 -4.23 -7.83
C LEU A 377 -2.45 -3.80 -6.60
N LYS A 378 -1.78 -3.62 -5.46
CA LYS A 378 -2.40 -3.13 -4.23
C LYS A 378 -2.34 -1.60 -4.24
N VAL A 379 -3.49 -0.94 -4.42
CA VAL A 379 -3.60 0.52 -4.34
C VAL A 379 -4.04 0.89 -2.92
N LYS A 380 -3.19 1.63 -2.19
CA LYS A 380 -3.42 1.98 -0.78
C LYS A 380 -3.67 3.48 -0.62
N LEU A 381 -4.77 3.86 0.03
CA LEU A 381 -5.09 5.24 0.41
C LEU A 381 -4.57 5.52 1.83
N VAL A 382 -3.52 6.34 1.95
CA VAL A 382 -2.94 6.73 3.26
C VAL A 382 -3.61 8.00 3.75
N HIS A 383 -4.28 7.94 4.88
CA HIS A 383 -5.00 9.08 5.47
C HIS A 383 -4.13 9.87 6.44
N ASN A 384 -4.44 11.15 6.63
CA ASN A 384 -3.72 12.06 7.53
C ASN A 384 -3.69 11.60 9.00
N ASN A 385 -4.63 10.74 9.42
CA ASN A 385 -4.69 10.13 10.75
C ASN A 385 -3.98 8.76 10.84
N GLY A 386 -3.26 8.35 9.79
CA GLY A 386 -2.52 7.10 9.73
C GLY A 386 -3.36 5.84 9.42
N VAL A 387 -4.65 5.97 9.10
CA VAL A 387 -5.43 4.84 8.55
C VAL A 387 -5.03 4.59 7.10
N ILE A 388 -4.82 3.33 6.75
CA ILE A 388 -4.52 2.89 5.39
C ILE A 388 -5.65 1.96 4.95
N ASN A 389 -6.34 2.32 3.87
CA ASN A 389 -7.30 1.43 3.20
C ASN A 389 -6.66 0.89 1.92
N GLU A 390 -6.89 -0.39 1.61
CA GLU A 390 -6.34 -1.06 0.44
C GLU A 390 -7.44 -1.48 -0.54
N THR A 391 -7.11 -1.48 -1.83
CA THR A 391 -7.91 -2.15 -2.87
C THR A 391 -6.96 -2.88 -3.80
N ILE A 392 -7.21 -4.17 -4.01
CA ILE A 392 -6.35 -5.06 -4.80
C ILE A 392 -6.93 -5.23 -6.20
N TYR A 393 -6.08 -5.09 -7.21
CA TYR A 393 -6.41 -5.32 -8.61
C TYR A 393 -5.51 -6.41 -9.20
N PRO A 394 -6.05 -7.60 -9.52
CA PRO A 394 -5.26 -8.68 -10.08
C PRO A 394 -4.89 -8.39 -11.54
N TYR A 395 -3.66 -8.73 -11.92
CA TYR A 395 -3.20 -8.71 -13.31
C TYR A 395 -2.18 -9.82 -13.59
N THR A 396 -1.75 -9.95 -14.84
CA THR A 396 -0.68 -10.90 -15.24
C THR A 396 0.23 -10.26 -16.30
N PHE A 397 1.35 -10.91 -16.63
CA PHE A 397 2.13 -10.59 -17.82
C PHE A 397 1.86 -11.57 -18.96
N ASN A 398 1.96 -11.09 -20.19
CA ASN A 398 2.00 -11.88 -21.41
C ASN A 398 3.06 -11.32 -22.36
N ASN A 399 4.08 -12.12 -22.69
CA ASN A 399 5.25 -11.75 -23.48
C ASN A 399 5.94 -10.46 -22.98
N GLY A 400 6.07 -10.33 -21.66
CA GLY A 400 6.66 -9.16 -21.00
C GLY A 400 5.78 -7.91 -20.94
N ILE A 401 4.55 -7.95 -21.47
CA ILE A 401 3.57 -6.85 -21.44
C ILE A 401 2.50 -7.15 -20.37
N PRO A 402 2.13 -6.20 -19.49
CA PRO A 402 1.11 -6.41 -18.47
C PRO A 402 -0.31 -6.39 -19.06
N VAL A 403 -1.16 -7.32 -18.62
CA VAL A 403 -2.55 -7.51 -19.06
C VAL A 403 -3.48 -6.99 -17.96
N LEU A 404 -4.03 -5.79 -18.14
CA LEU A 404 -4.69 -4.98 -17.10
C LEU A 404 -6.22 -4.89 -17.32
N ASP A 405 -6.96 -5.98 -17.13
CA ASP A 405 -8.41 -6.03 -17.39
C ASP A 405 -9.28 -5.76 -16.13
N PHE A 406 -8.94 -4.69 -15.41
CA PHE A 406 -9.68 -4.24 -14.20
C PHE A 406 -10.11 -2.77 -14.27
N SER A 407 -9.94 -2.12 -15.43
CA SER A 407 -10.38 -0.73 -15.64
C SER A 407 -11.90 -0.61 -15.57
N THR A 408 -12.39 0.39 -14.83
CA THR A 408 -13.79 0.81 -14.84
C THR A 408 -14.21 1.18 -16.26
N ARG A 409 -15.26 0.55 -16.77
CA ARG A 409 -15.81 0.84 -18.10
C ARG A 409 -16.86 1.97 -17.99
N PRO A 410 -16.92 2.92 -18.94
CA PRO A 410 -17.90 4.01 -18.91
C PRO A 410 -19.29 3.49 -19.31
N GLU A 411 -20.15 3.21 -18.34
CA GLU A 411 -21.52 2.78 -18.62
C GLU A 411 -22.35 3.85 -19.34
N LEU A 412 -23.29 3.39 -20.17
CA LEU A 412 -24.39 4.18 -20.69
C LEU A 412 -25.26 4.68 -19.54
N SER A 413 -25.78 5.90 -19.66
CA SER A 413 -26.74 6.41 -18.67
C SER A 413 -28.02 5.56 -18.64
N LYS A 414 -28.42 5.16 -17.44
CA LYS A 414 -29.67 4.42 -17.15
C LYS A 414 -30.91 5.34 -17.11
N THR A 415 -30.74 6.65 -17.37
CA THR A 415 -31.86 7.59 -17.47
C THR A 415 -32.88 7.13 -18.52
N GLY A 416 -34.12 6.90 -18.08
CA GLY A 416 -35.20 6.43 -18.94
C GLY A 416 -35.25 4.91 -19.14
N TRP A 417 -34.37 4.14 -18.49
CA TRP A 417 -34.49 2.68 -18.46
C TRP A 417 -35.64 2.25 -17.55
N THR A 418 -36.32 1.16 -17.90
CA THR A 418 -37.39 0.56 -17.10
C THR A 418 -37.34 -0.96 -17.15
N ILE A 419 -38.01 -1.63 -16.21
CA ILE A 419 -38.15 -3.08 -16.24
C ILE A 419 -39.35 -3.46 -17.12
N ALA A 420 -39.06 -4.11 -18.25
CA ALA A 420 -40.07 -4.60 -19.19
C ALA A 420 -40.68 -5.95 -18.79
N GLY A 421 -40.02 -6.70 -17.91
CA GLY A 421 -40.54 -7.95 -17.35
C GLY A 421 -39.53 -8.70 -16.49
N PHE A 422 -40.00 -9.63 -15.66
CA PHE A 422 -39.16 -10.46 -14.79
C PHE A 422 -39.85 -11.80 -14.48
N SER A 423 -39.08 -12.83 -14.11
CA SER A 423 -39.63 -14.15 -13.72
C SER A 423 -40.38 -14.09 -12.38
N SER A 424 -39.73 -13.49 -11.38
CA SER A 424 -40.26 -13.24 -10.05
C SER A 424 -39.47 -12.10 -9.40
N GLN A 425 -40.01 -11.51 -8.34
CA GLN A 425 -39.28 -10.60 -7.48
C GLN A 425 -39.74 -10.77 -6.03
N GLU A 426 -38.91 -10.42 -5.07
CA GLU A 426 -39.32 -10.33 -3.68
C GLU A 426 -40.20 -9.09 -3.46
N THR A 427 -41.21 -9.22 -2.59
CA THR A 427 -42.20 -8.17 -2.31
C THR A 427 -42.50 -7.99 -0.83
N ALA A 428 -42.15 -8.95 0.03
CA ALA A 428 -42.24 -8.83 1.49
C ALA A 428 -40.97 -8.19 2.12
N ALA A 429 -39.91 -8.02 1.32
CA ALA A 429 -38.64 -7.39 1.71
C ALA A 429 -38.02 -6.64 0.50
N ALA A 430 -36.81 -6.11 0.66
CA ALA A 430 -36.01 -5.59 -0.46
C ALA A 430 -35.71 -6.71 -1.48
N GLY A 431 -35.66 -6.36 -2.78
CA GLY A 431 -35.53 -7.34 -3.86
C GLY A 431 -36.35 -7.07 -5.12
N LYS A 432 -36.79 -5.83 -5.39
CA LYS A 432 -37.63 -5.55 -6.57
C LYS A 432 -36.78 -5.57 -7.83
N ALA A 433 -37.37 -5.89 -8.98
CA ALA A 433 -36.63 -5.97 -10.24
C ALA A 433 -36.05 -4.61 -10.69
N VAL A 434 -36.67 -3.49 -10.29
CA VAL A 434 -36.18 -2.13 -10.61
C VAL A 434 -34.91 -1.75 -9.84
N ASP A 435 -34.72 -2.37 -8.67
CA ASP A 435 -33.56 -2.19 -7.79
C ASP A 435 -32.26 -2.76 -8.42
N ALA A 436 -32.33 -3.34 -9.63
CA ALA A 436 -31.18 -3.83 -10.39
C ALA A 436 -30.68 -2.85 -11.48
N ILE A 437 -31.27 -1.66 -11.59
CA ILE A 437 -30.91 -0.62 -12.57
C ILE A 437 -30.97 0.80 -11.99
N ASP A 438 -30.99 0.95 -10.66
CA ASP A 438 -31.20 2.25 -9.99
C ASP A 438 -29.88 3.04 -9.77
N GLY A 439 -28.74 2.38 -9.94
CA GLY A 439 -27.38 2.93 -9.80
C GLY A 439 -26.77 2.76 -8.40
N LEU A 440 -27.43 2.03 -7.49
CA LEU A 440 -27.03 1.88 -6.09
C LEU A 440 -26.67 0.41 -5.79
N PRO A 441 -25.38 0.01 -5.76
CA PRO A 441 -24.99 -1.38 -5.51
C PRO A 441 -25.33 -1.93 -4.09
N SER A 442 -25.97 -1.11 -3.24
CA SER A 442 -26.53 -1.50 -1.95
C SER A 442 -27.99 -1.97 -2.02
N THR A 443 -28.73 -1.60 -3.08
CA THR A 443 -30.03 -2.19 -3.42
C THR A 443 -29.79 -3.38 -4.36
N PHE A 444 -30.84 -4.18 -4.61
CA PHE A 444 -30.73 -5.38 -5.43
C PHE A 444 -32.11 -5.91 -5.82
N TRP A 445 -32.20 -6.54 -6.98
CA TRP A 445 -33.25 -7.52 -7.25
C TRP A 445 -32.97 -8.83 -6.52
N HIS A 446 -34.02 -9.49 -6.07
CA HIS A 446 -33.98 -10.85 -5.56
C HIS A 446 -35.18 -11.62 -6.13
N SER A 447 -34.97 -12.86 -6.62
CA SER A 447 -36.07 -13.77 -6.96
C SER A 447 -36.97 -13.99 -5.74
N ARG A 448 -38.28 -14.15 -5.93
CA ARG A 448 -39.22 -14.33 -4.79
C ARG A 448 -38.80 -15.52 -3.93
N TRP A 449 -38.57 -15.29 -2.64
CA TRP A 449 -38.12 -16.30 -1.67
C TRP A 449 -39.04 -16.40 -0.45
N SER A 450 -39.71 -15.31 -0.06
CA SER A 450 -40.56 -15.24 1.14
C SER A 450 -41.82 -16.11 1.08
N SER A 451 -42.39 -16.26 -0.10
CA SER A 451 -43.72 -16.82 -0.32
C SER A 451 -43.76 -17.60 -1.63
N ASN A 452 -43.96 -18.92 -1.55
CA ASN A 452 -43.85 -19.85 -2.68
C ASN A 452 -42.60 -19.54 -3.55
N ALA A 453 -41.43 -19.82 -2.98
CA ALA A 453 -40.15 -19.43 -3.53
C ALA A 453 -40.00 -19.92 -4.98
N ALA A 454 -39.65 -19.01 -5.89
CA ALA A 454 -39.54 -19.32 -7.30
C ALA A 454 -38.27 -20.16 -7.57
N THR A 455 -38.29 -20.98 -8.62
CA THR A 455 -37.17 -21.80 -9.08
C THR A 455 -36.57 -21.26 -10.37
N TYR A 456 -35.31 -21.58 -10.62
CA TYR A 456 -34.65 -21.32 -11.90
C TYR A 456 -35.39 -21.97 -13.09
N PRO A 457 -35.29 -21.41 -14.32
CA PRO A 457 -34.53 -20.22 -14.68
C PRO A 457 -35.20 -18.91 -14.23
N HIS A 458 -34.38 -17.95 -13.77
CA HIS A 458 -34.86 -16.61 -13.40
C HIS A 458 -34.45 -15.58 -14.46
N PHE A 459 -35.28 -14.57 -14.71
CA PHE A 459 -34.95 -13.52 -15.67
C PHE A 459 -35.36 -12.11 -15.23
N ILE A 460 -34.62 -11.13 -15.74
CA ILE A 460 -35.01 -9.72 -15.83
C ILE A 460 -34.91 -9.29 -17.30
N THR A 461 -35.87 -8.49 -17.76
CA THR A 461 -35.84 -7.78 -19.05
C THR A 461 -35.88 -6.28 -18.79
N VAL A 462 -34.96 -5.54 -19.39
CA VAL A 462 -34.83 -4.08 -19.28
C VAL A 462 -35.15 -3.45 -20.64
N ASP A 463 -35.98 -2.42 -20.64
CA ASP A 463 -36.16 -1.49 -21.76
C ASP A 463 -35.23 -0.29 -21.55
N LEU A 464 -34.43 0.06 -22.56
CA LEU A 464 -33.53 1.20 -22.57
C LEU A 464 -34.25 2.54 -22.88
N GLY A 465 -35.56 2.50 -23.10
CA GLY A 465 -36.43 3.63 -23.46
C GLY A 465 -36.31 4.06 -24.93
N SER A 466 -35.17 3.82 -25.56
CA SER A 466 -34.97 3.94 -27.02
C SER A 466 -34.00 2.86 -27.50
N VAL A 467 -33.94 2.63 -28.81
CA VAL A 467 -32.81 1.91 -29.41
C VAL A 467 -31.50 2.62 -29.04
N LYS A 468 -30.49 1.87 -28.61
CA LYS A 468 -29.12 2.32 -28.32
C LYS A 468 -28.12 1.45 -29.07
N THR A 469 -26.93 1.98 -29.33
CA THR A 469 -25.76 1.19 -29.76
C THR A 469 -24.80 1.05 -28.58
N VAL A 470 -24.44 -0.20 -28.26
CA VAL A 470 -23.53 -0.59 -27.19
C VAL A 470 -22.24 -1.11 -27.83
N ASN A 471 -21.09 -0.54 -27.47
CA ASN A 471 -19.81 -0.82 -28.11
C ASN A 471 -18.97 -1.85 -27.35
N GLY A 472 -19.05 -1.84 -26.01
CA GLY A 472 -18.29 -2.70 -25.12
C GLY A 472 -19.05 -3.97 -24.76
N GLY A 473 -20.12 -3.89 -23.96
CA GLY A 473 -20.83 -5.08 -23.49
C GLY A 473 -21.78 -4.86 -22.32
N LEU A 474 -22.01 -5.93 -21.55
CA LEU A 474 -22.83 -5.95 -20.34
C LEU A 474 -21.96 -5.77 -19.09
N SER A 475 -22.34 -4.86 -18.19
CA SER A 475 -21.87 -4.87 -16.81
C SER A 475 -22.90 -5.53 -15.88
N LEU A 476 -22.41 -6.28 -14.91
CA LEU A 476 -23.22 -7.02 -13.96
C LEU A 476 -22.55 -6.99 -12.59
N THR A 477 -23.29 -6.60 -11.56
CA THR A 477 -22.81 -6.58 -10.17
C THR A 477 -23.66 -7.53 -9.35
N GLN A 478 -23.03 -8.50 -8.67
CA GLN A 478 -23.76 -9.36 -7.73
C GLN A 478 -24.16 -8.55 -6.49
N ARG A 479 -25.16 -9.05 -5.74
CA ARG A 479 -25.47 -8.54 -4.41
C ARG A 479 -24.25 -8.62 -3.48
N GLU A 480 -24.13 -7.64 -2.58
CA GLU A 480 -23.11 -7.58 -1.51
C GLU A 480 -22.88 -8.94 -0.83
N ASN A 481 -21.61 -9.24 -0.50
CA ASN A 481 -21.15 -10.52 0.04
C ASN A 481 -21.44 -11.73 -0.89
N ALA A 482 -21.66 -11.48 -2.20
CA ALA A 482 -22.08 -12.47 -3.20
C ALA A 482 -23.34 -13.26 -2.80
N SER A 483 -24.22 -12.69 -1.97
CA SER A 483 -25.39 -13.38 -1.43
C SER A 483 -26.40 -13.72 -2.53
N ARG A 484 -26.68 -15.02 -2.73
CA ARG A 484 -27.46 -15.56 -3.86
C ARG A 484 -26.89 -15.18 -5.23
N ALA A 485 -25.56 -15.11 -5.34
CA ALA A 485 -24.89 -14.83 -6.61
C ALA A 485 -25.29 -15.85 -7.68
N ILE A 486 -25.70 -15.33 -8.83
CA ILE A 486 -25.96 -16.15 -10.01
C ILE A 486 -24.63 -16.70 -10.53
N LYS A 487 -24.67 -17.87 -11.16
CA LYS A 487 -23.49 -18.50 -11.74
C LYS A 487 -23.56 -18.48 -13.25
N ASP A 488 -24.35 -19.37 -13.86
CA ASP A 488 -24.48 -19.47 -15.31
C ASP A 488 -25.67 -18.62 -15.80
N PHE A 489 -25.45 -17.81 -16.84
CA PHE A 489 -26.48 -16.94 -17.40
C PHE A 489 -26.37 -16.75 -18.92
N GLU A 490 -27.49 -16.38 -19.54
CA GLU A 490 -27.59 -15.98 -20.94
C GLU A 490 -27.99 -14.50 -21.04
N LEU A 491 -27.37 -13.78 -21.98
CA LEU A 491 -27.78 -12.44 -22.39
C LEU A 491 -28.48 -12.53 -23.75
N LEU A 492 -29.70 -11.99 -23.83
CA LEU A 492 -30.45 -11.82 -25.07
C LEU A 492 -30.78 -10.35 -25.32
N ILE A 493 -30.96 -9.96 -26.58
CA ILE A 493 -31.32 -8.60 -27.00
C ILE A 493 -32.53 -8.58 -27.94
N SER A 494 -33.23 -7.46 -27.98
CA SER A 494 -34.41 -7.26 -28.83
C SER A 494 -34.62 -5.77 -29.21
N ASN A 495 -35.36 -5.52 -30.30
CA ASN A 495 -35.86 -4.19 -30.67
C ASN A 495 -37.37 -4.01 -30.46
N ASP A 496 -38.14 -5.10 -30.37
CA ASP A 496 -39.60 -5.10 -30.23
C ASP A 496 -40.09 -5.45 -28.80
N GLY A 497 -39.21 -6.04 -27.98
CA GLY A 497 -39.52 -6.48 -26.61
C GLY A 497 -40.20 -7.85 -26.53
N THR A 498 -40.37 -8.54 -27.66
CA THR A 498 -41.05 -9.84 -27.77
C THR A 498 -40.16 -10.90 -28.43
N THR A 499 -39.49 -10.55 -29.54
CA THR A 499 -38.55 -11.40 -30.26
C THR A 499 -37.14 -11.15 -29.73
N PHE A 500 -36.56 -12.15 -29.06
CA PHE A 500 -35.21 -12.05 -28.46
C PHE A 500 -34.20 -12.92 -29.20
N THR A 501 -33.00 -12.38 -29.42
CA THR A 501 -31.85 -13.09 -30.00
C THR A 501 -30.76 -13.22 -28.94
N SER A 502 -30.21 -14.43 -28.77
CA SER A 502 -29.08 -14.69 -27.89
C SER A 502 -27.82 -13.94 -28.35
N VAL A 503 -27.09 -13.36 -27.41
CA VAL A 503 -25.78 -12.71 -27.64
C VAL A 503 -24.65 -13.63 -27.16
N PHE A 504 -24.78 -14.18 -25.96
CA PHE A 504 -23.86 -15.16 -25.39
C PHE A 504 -24.50 -15.87 -24.18
N SER A 505 -23.91 -17.01 -23.81
CA SER A 505 -23.99 -17.57 -22.45
C SER A 505 -22.62 -17.45 -21.77
N LYS A 506 -22.62 -17.07 -20.49
CA LYS A 506 -21.41 -16.85 -19.67
C LYS A 506 -21.63 -17.32 -18.23
N GLN A 507 -20.52 -17.47 -17.52
CA GLN A 507 -20.51 -17.68 -16.07
C GLN A 507 -20.03 -16.39 -15.40
N ALA A 508 -20.79 -15.89 -14.43
CA ALA A 508 -20.36 -14.84 -13.53
C ALA A 508 -19.48 -15.42 -12.41
N ALA A 509 -18.47 -14.68 -11.97
CA ALA A 509 -17.65 -15.04 -10.82
C ALA A 509 -18.43 -14.88 -9.50
N ASN A 510 -18.06 -15.67 -8.48
CA ASN A 510 -18.65 -15.56 -7.16
C ASN A 510 -18.04 -14.39 -6.37
N GLY A 511 -18.45 -13.17 -6.69
CA GLY A 511 -17.96 -11.93 -6.05
C GLY A 511 -18.89 -10.74 -6.32
N ASP A 512 -18.90 -9.78 -5.40
CA ASP A 512 -19.79 -8.60 -5.37
C ASP A 512 -19.21 -7.34 -6.05
N GLY A 513 -18.03 -7.45 -6.67
CA GLY A 513 -17.52 -6.46 -7.61
C GLY A 513 -18.31 -6.45 -8.93
N VAL A 514 -18.22 -5.34 -9.66
CA VAL A 514 -18.75 -5.26 -11.04
C VAL A 514 -17.93 -6.14 -11.97
N GLN A 515 -18.64 -6.90 -12.81
CA GLN A 515 -18.09 -7.82 -13.80
C GLN A 515 -18.48 -7.36 -15.20
N TYR A 516 -17.55 -7.46 -16.15
CA TYR A 516 -17.72 -6.94 -17.51
C TYR A 516 -17.70 -8.07 -18.54
N PHE A 517 -18.75 -8.17 -19.35
CA PHE A 517 -18.93 -9.21 -20.37
C PHE A 517 -19.01 -8.56 -21.76
N GLY A 518 -17.86 -8.50 -22.42
CA GLY A 518 -17.71 -7.85 -23.72
C GLY A 518 -18.44 -8.57 -24.87
N PHE A 519 -18.93 -7.78 -25.83
CA PHE A 519 -19.45 -8.26 -27.10
C PHE A 519 -18.30 -8.48 -28.09
N SER A 520 -18.48 -9.41 -29.04
CA SER A 520 -17.54 -9.62 -30.15
C SER A 520 -17.58 -8.50 -31.19
N SER A 521 -18.65 -7.71 -31.23
CA SER A 521 -18.83 -6.51 -32.04
C SER A 521 -19.95 -5.64 -31.45
N PRO A 522 -19.98 -4.32 -31.74
CA PRO A 522 -21.04 -3.45 -31.29
C PRO A 522 -22.44 -3.97 -31.63
N LYS A 523 -23.40 -3.78 -30.73
CA LYS A 523 -24.79 -4.24 -30.86
C LYS A 523 -25.75 -3.07 -30.74
N THR A 524 -26.80 -3.08 -31.57
CA THR A 524 -27.85 -2.05 -31.57
C THR A 524 -29.20 -2.67 -31.24
N PHE A 525 -29.77 -2.29 -30.10
CA PHE A 525 -31.00 -2.87 -29.55
C PHE A 525 -31.74 -1.88 -28.63
N ARG A 526 -33.00 -2.17 -28.30
CA ARG A 526 -33.79 -1.39 -27.31
C ARG A 526 -33.99 -2.15 -25.99
N TYR A 527 -34.03 -3.47 -26.02
CA TYR A 527 -34.23 -4.30 -24.83
C TYR A 527 -33.09 -5.29 -24.66
N PHE A 528 -32.72 -5.57 -23.41
CA PHE A 528 -31.93 -6.74 -23.08
C PHE A 528 -32.61 -7.58 -22.01
N LYS A 529 -32.30 -8.88 -22.00
CA LYS A 529 -32.80 -9.86 -21.04
C LYS A 529 -31.64 -10.69 -20.52
N ILE A 530 -31.52 -10.77 -19.20
CA ILE A 530 -30.66 -11.73 -18.52
C ILE A 530 -31.52 -12.91 -18.11
N ILE A 531 -31.12 -14.12 -18.49
CA ILE A 531 -31.68 -15.38 -17.97
C ILE A 531 -30.59 -16.06 -17.15
N ALA A 532 -30.72 -16.08 -15.83
CA ALA A 532 -29.88 -16.85 -14.96
C ALA A 532 -30.41 -18.29 -14.85
N SER A 533 -29.52 -19.28 -14.82
CA SER A 533 -29.86 -20.71 -14.85
C SER A 533 -29.58 -21.44 -13.54
N ASN A 534 -28.63 -20.94 -12.74
CA ASN A 534 -28.27 -21.47 -11.43
C ASN A 534 -27.50 -20.41 -10.59
N SER A 535 -27.16 -20.79 -9.36
CA SER A 535 -26.45 -19.98 -8.36
C SER A 535 -25.11 -20.62 -7.96
N TRP A 536 -24.22 -19.83 -7.35
CA TRP A 536 -22.99 -20.35 -6.76
C TRP A 536 -23.22 -21.11 -5.44
N ASP A 537 -24.27 -20.78 -4.69
CA ASP A 537 -24.61 -21.40 -3.41
C ASP A 537 -25.51 -22.64 -3.53
N GLY A 538 -25.87 -23.04 -4.76
CA GLY A 538 -26.71 -24.20 -5.04
C GLY A 538 -28.18 -24.02 -4.66
N THR A 539 -28.59 -22.86 -4.14
CA THR A 539 -29.99 -22.58 -3.81
C THR A 539 -30.77 -22.17 -5.06
N GLN A 540 -32.09 -22.33 -5.03
CA GLN A 540 -32.98 -21.94 -6.13
C GLN A 540 -33.14 -20.42 -6.34
N ASN A 541 -32.38 -19.57 -5.63
CA ASN A 541 -32.54 -18.12 -5.60
C ASN A 541 -31.51 -17.40 -6.46
N ALA A 542 -31.92 -16.28 -7.06
CA ALA A 542 -31.03 -15.35 -7.76
C ALA A 542 -31.10 -13.96 -7.12
N ALA A 543 -29.96 -13.28 -7.00
CA ALA A 543 -29.91 -11.84 -6.69
C ALA A 543 -28.86 -11.10 -7.52
N LEU A 544 -29.17 -9.85 -7.88
CA LEU A 544 -28.32 -8.95 -8.66
C LEU A 544 -28.45 -7.54 -8.08
N ALA A 545 -27.32 -6.88 -7.82
CA ALA A 545 -27.30 -5.49 -7.37
C ALA A 545 -27.50 -4.52 -8.53
N GLU A 546 -26.74 -4.69 -9.62
CA GLU A 546 -26.78 -3.75 -10.74
C GLU A 546 -26.55 -4.45 -12.09
N LEU A 547 -27.27 -3.98 -13.11
CA LEU A 547 -27.12 -4.34 -14.52
C LEU A 547 -26.89 -3.06 -15.33
N GLY A 548 -25.91 -3.08 -16.24
CA GLY A 548 -25.56 -1.94 -17.07
C GLY A 548 -24.98 -2.35 -18.43
N LEU A 549 -24.67 -1.35 -19.25
CA LEU A 549 -24.14 -1.53 -20.61
C LEU A 549 -23.01 -0.50 -20.81
N TYR A 550 -21.93 -0.88 -21.48
CA TYR A 550 -20.73 -0.03 -21.70
C TYR A 550 -20.18 -0.13 -23.14
#